data_AF-X0C832-F1
#
_entry.id   AF-X0C832-F1
#
_cell.length_a   1.000
_cell.length_b   1.000
_cell.length_c   1.000
_cell.angle_alpha   90.00
_cell.angle_beta   90.00
_cell.angle_gamma   90.00
#
_symmetry.space_group_name_H-M   'P 1'
#
loop_
_entity.id
_entity.type
_entity.pdbx_description
1 polymer ?
#
loop_
_entity_poly.entity_id
_entity_poly.type
_entity_poly.pdbx_seq_one_letter_code
_entity_poly.pdbx_strand_id
1 'polypeptide(L)'
;MASADEKPPVFNYILSFVLVGLAWGFTTPFIRRAAQSHNPPTHPVLESPSVQSSWLKSKLYGAFFAVIDLLKNPRYAIPLVLNLTGSIWFFLLIGQAELSLTVPIVNTLAFLFTVLGDWYVDGKVISKDTAVGMALMLVGIGLCVQSKR
;
A
#
# COMPACT_ATOMS: atom_id res chain seq x y z
N MET A 1 -22.95 25.67 25.21
CA MET A 1 -23.81 25.78 24.01
C MET A 1 -22.92 25.55 22.80
N ALA A 2 -23.08 24.39 22.15
CA ALA A 2 -22.46 23.84 20.93
C ALA A 2 -22.39 22.30 21.16
N SER A 3 -23.49 21.56 21.06
CA SER A 3 -24.13 21.05 19.84
C SER A 3 -23.27 20.01 19.12
N ALA A 4 -23.85 18.80 18.99
CA ALA A 4 -23.53 17.70 18.08
C ALA A 4 -22.50 16.66 18.53
N ASP A 5 -22.97 15.74 19.37
CA ASP A 5 -22.64 14.30 19.30
C ASP A 5 -23.24 13.71 17.99
N GLU A 6 -22.85 14.28 16.84
CA GLU A 6 -23.13 13.66 15.54
C GLU A 6 -22.01 12.67 15.28
N LYS A 7 -22.30 11.38 15.53
CA LYS A 7 -21.51 10.30 14.93
C LYS A 7 -21.33 10.65 13.45
N PRO A 8 -20.09 10.71 12.94
CA PRO A 8 -19.87 11.10 11.56
C PRO A 8 -20.73 10.20 10.66
N PRO A 9 -21.39 10.77 9.65
CA PRO A 9 -22.30 10.01 8.81
C PRO A 9 -21.59 8.76 8.28
N VAL A 10 -22.31 7.63 8.18
CA VAL A 10 -21.79 6.33 7.69
C VAL A 10 -20.97 6.49 6.40
N PHE A 11 -21.35 7.46 5.57
CA PHE A 11 -20.62 7.89 4.39
C PHE A 11 -19.14 8.22 4.65
N ASN A 12 -18.80 8.92 5.73
CA ASN A 12 -17.43 9.29 6.08
C ASN A 12 -16.58 8.05 6.38
N TYR A 13 -17.15 7.04 7.04
CA TYR A 13 -16.46 5.77 7.28
C TYR A 13 -16.22 5.01 5.98
N ILE A 14 -17.23 4.93 5.10
CA ILE A 14 -17.09 4.30 3.78
C ILE A 14 -16.00 5.01 2.97
N LEU A 15 -16.06 6.34 2.90
CA LEU A 15 -15.06 7.14 2.19
C LEU A 15 -13.67 6.90 2.77
N SER A 16 -13.54 6.84 4.10
CA SER A 16 -12.27 6.58 4.76
C SER A 16 -11.72 5.19 4.43
N PHE A 17 -12.56 4.14 4.43
CA PHE A 17 -12.15 2.79 4.00
C PHE A 17 -11.69 2.76 2.55
N VAL A 18 -12.40 3.46 1.65
CA VAL A 18 -12.05 3.58 0.24
C VAL A 18 -10.71 4.29 0.08
N LEU A 19 -10.50 5.42 0.77
CA LEU A 19 -9.27 6.19 0.71
C LEU A 19 -8.06 5.40 1.24
N VAL A 20 -8.20 4.68 2.35
CA VAL A 20 -7.14 3.81 2.86
C VAL A 20 -6.86 2.66 1.90
N GLY A 21 -7.91 2.00 1.39
CA GLY A 21 -7.77 0.95 0.38
C GLY A 21 -7.05 1.45 -0.87
N LEU A 22 -7.34 2.67 -1.33
CA LEU A 22 -6.69 3.29 -2.47
C LEU A 22 -5.22 3.62 -2.16
N ALA A 23 -4.96 4.23 -1.01
CA ALA A 23 -3.62 4.58 -0.57
C ALA A 23 -2.71 3.35 -0.46
N TRP A 24 -3.20 2.22 0.04
CA TRP A 24 -2.44 0.98 0.09
C TRP A 24 -2.40 0.25 -1.24
N GLY A 25 -3.56 -0.01 -1.83
CA GLY A 25 -3.69 -0.86 -3.00
C GLY A 25 -3.17 -0.21 -4.27
N PHE A 26 -3.66 0.99 -4.58
CA PHE A 26 -3.38 1.63 -5.87
C PHE A 26 -1.93 2.10 -5.97
N THR A 27 -1.27 2.45 -4.86
CA THR A 27 0.14 2.89 -4.86
C THR A 27 1.12 1.71 -5.02
N THR A 28 0.74 0.50 -4.59
CA THR A 28 1.61 -0.68 -4.58
C THR A 28 2.19 -1.03 -5.96
N PRO A 29 1.40 -1.04 -7.06
CA PRO A 29 1.92 -1.26 -8.41
C PRO A 29 2.96 -0.23 -8.85
N PHE A 30 2.77 1.05 -8.50
CA PHE A 30 3.74 2.12 -8.79
C PHE A 30 5.05 1.91 -8.02
N ILE A 31 4.96 1.59 -6.73
CA ILE A 31 6.13 1.28 -5.88
C ILE A 31 6.91 0.11 -6.50
N ARG A 32 6.21 -0.97 -6.86
CA ARG A 32 6.80 -2.16 -7.49
C ARG A 32 7.49 -1.83 -8.81
N ARG A 33 6.82 -1.09 -9.70
CA ARG A 33 7.39 -0.69 -11.00
C ARG A 33 8.58 0.25 -10.84
N ALA A 34 8.51 1.20 -9.91
CA ALA A 34 9.60 2.13 -9.65
C ALA A 34 10.81 1.41 -9.05
N ALA A 35 10.62 0.40 -8.21
CA ALA A 35 11.70 -0.43 -7.68
C ALA A 35 12.35 -1.31 -8.77
N GLN A 36 11.55 -1.91 -9.67
CA GLN A 36 12.07 -2.77 -10.75
C GLN A 36 12.82 -1.99 -11.83
N SER A 37 12.40 -0.76 -12.11
CA SER A 37 13.03 0.11 -13.12
C SER A 37 14.17 0.97 -12.56
N HIS A 38 14.49 0.83 -11.27
CA HIS A 38 15.55 1.59 -10.65
C HIS A 38 16.92 0.99 -10.98
N ASN A 39 17.73 1.74 -11.73
CA ASN A 39 19.15 1.44 -11.94
C ASN A 39 19.95 2.29 -10.95
N PRO A 40 20.44 1.70 -9.83
CA PRO A 40 21.18 2.47 -8.83
C PRO A 40 22.53 2.94 -9.40
N PRO A 41 22.93 4.20 -9.15
CA PRO A 41 24.25 4.70 -9.52
C PRO A 41 25.36 3.94 -8.77
N THR A 42 26.51 3.78 -9.41
CA THR A 42 27.70 3.17 -8.81
C THR A 42 28.24 4.08 -7.70
N HIS A 43 28.28 3.59 -6.45
CA HIS A 43 28.83 4.33 -5.31
C HIS A 43 30.31 4.04 -5.11
N PRO A 44 31.21 5.05 -5.16
CA PRO A 44 32.65 4.86 -4.96
C PRO A 44 33.01 4.23 -3.61
N VAL A 45 32.17 4.41 -2.59
CA VAL A 45 32.36 3.83 -1.24
C VAL A 45 32.25 2.30 -1.26
N LEU A 46 31.41 1.74 -2.14
CA LEU A 46 31.25 0.29 -2.32
C LEU A 46 32.45 -0.34 -3.05
N GLU A 47 33.23 0.47 -3.78
CA GLU A 47 34.45 0.05 -4.48
C GLU A 47 35.70 0.10 -3.57
N SER A 48 35.57 0.62 -2.34
CA SER A 48 36.70 0.70 -1.42
C SER A 48 37.18 -0.71 -0.97
N PRO A 49 38.51 -0.96 -0.92
CA PRO A 49 39.06 -2.27 -0.56
C PRO A 49 38.66 -2.75 0.85
N SER A 50 38.38 -1.82 1.76
CA SER A 50 37.97 -2.09 3.14
C SER A 50 36.51 -2.56 3.26
N VAL A 51 35.66 -2.23 2.28
CA VAL A 51 34.26 -2.65 2.21
C VAL A 51 34.14 -3.94 1.40
N GLN A 52 34.90 -4.10 0.30
CA GLN A 52 34.92 -5.33 -0.48
C GLN A 52 35.53 -6.51 0.27
N SER A 53 36.52 -6.29 1.14
CA SER A 53 37.13 -7.36 1.94
C SER A 53 36.16 -8.01 2.93
N SER A 54 35.05 -7.37 3.25
CA SER A 54 34.06 -7.85 4.21
C SER A 54 32.69 -8.00 3.55
N TRP A 55 32.29 -9.25 3.28
CA TRP A 55 30.97 -9.55 2.70
C TRP A 55 29.81 -8.86 3.43
N LEU A 56 29.87 -8.83 4.78
CA LEU A 56 28.86 -8.18 5.60
C LEU A 56 28.81 -6.67 5.38
N LYS A 57 29.95 -5.99 5.33
CA LYS A 57 30.02 -4.54 5.11
C LYS A 57 29.53 -4.21 3.69
N SER A 58 30.03 -4.91 2.68
CA SER A 58 29.56 -4.75 1.30
C SER A 58 28.04 -4.87 1.19
N LYS A 59 27.45 -5.88 1.86
CA LYS A 59 26.00 -6.08 1.86
C LYS A 59 25.24 -4.99 2.62
N LEU A 60 25.72 -4.56 3.79
CA LEU A 60 25.09 -3.50 4.58
C LEU A 60 25.15 -2.14 3.89
N TYR A 61 26.33 -1.71 3.44
CA TYR A 61 26.50 -0.46 2.72
C TYR A 61 25.76 -0.50 1.38
N GLY A 62 25.79 -1.63 0.67
CA GLY A 62 25.03 -1.81 -0.57
C GLY A 62 23.53 -1.64 -0.36
N ALA A 63 22.97 -2.28 0.67
CA ALA A 63 21.57 -2.12 1.02
C ALA A 63 21.23 -0.68 1.43
N PHE A 64 22.08 -0.04 2.23
CA PHE A 64 21.88 1.34 2.68
C PHE A 64 21.83 2.33 1.51
N PHE A 65 22.80 2.26 0.60
CA PHE A 65 22.83 3.13 -0.57
C PHE A 65 21.66 2.84 -1.51
N ALA A 66 21.32 1.56 -1.74
CA ALA A 66 20.16 1.19 -2.54
C ALA A 66 18.85 1.77 -1.98
N VAL A 67 18.66 1.73 -0.66
CA VAL A 67 17.48 2.35 -0.01
C VAL A 67 17.48 3.86 -0.21
N ILE A 68 18.61 4.54 -0.01
CA ILE A 68 18.70 5.99 -0.19
C ILE A 68 18.40 6.40 -1.63
N ASP A 69 18.98 5.72 -2.61
CA ASP A 69 18.77 6.05 -4.02
C ASP A 69 17.34 5.81 -4.46
N LEU A 70 16.72 4.74 -3.95
CA LEU A 70 15.32 4.45 -4.21
C LEU A 70 14.41 5.49 -3.57
N LEU A 71 14.69 5.95 -2.35
CA LEU A 71 13.96 7.03 -1.69
C LEU A 71 14.18 8.41 -2.34
N LYS A 72 15.32 8.63 -3.00
CA LYS A 72 15.55 9.85 -3.79
C LYS A 72 14.77 9.85 -5.11
N ASN A 73 14.34 8.69 -5.61
CA ASN A 73 13.54 8.60 -6.81
C ASN A 73 12.10 9.07 -6.52
N PRO A 74 11.62 10.20 -7.09
CA PRO A 74 10.27 10.71 -6.81
C PRO A 74 9.18 9.74 -7.27
N ARG A 75 9.45 8.91 -8.30
CA ARG A 75 8.53 7.88 -8.79
C ARG A 75 8.30 6.76 -7.76
N TYR A 76 9.20 6.60 -6.80
CA TYR A 76 9.07 5.66 -5.70
C TYR A 76 8.60 6.36 -4.41
N ALA A 77 9.21 7.51 -4.08
CA ALA A 77 8.94 8.23 -2.85
C ALA A 77 7.50 8.75 -2.74
N ILE A 78 6.94 9.30 -3.83
CA ILE A 78 5.57 9.84 -3.81
C ILE A 78 4.54 8.73 -3.52
N PRO A 79 4.51 7.60 -4.26
CA PRO A 79 3.64 6.48 -3.93
C PRO A 79 3.88 5.90 -2.53
N LEU A 80 5.13 5.83 -2.08
CA LEU A 80 5.47 5.33 -0.75
C LEU A 80 4.90 6.21 0.36
N VAL A 81 5.04 7.54 0.26
CA VAL A 81 4.47 8.47 1.24
C VAL A 81 2.96 8.34 1.28
N LEU A 82 2.29 8.27 0.12
CA LEU A 82 0.85 8.03 0.06
C LEU A 82 0.47 6.71 0.75
N ASN A 83 1.19 5.63 0.46
CA ASN A 83 0.98 4.33 1.10
C ASN A 83 1.10 4.42 2.63
N LEU A 84 2.14 5.10 3.13
CA LEU A 84 2.39 5.26 4.56
C LEU A 84 1.35 6.17 5.24
N THR A 85 0.87 7.21 4.56
CA THR A 85 -0.24 8.02 5.07
C THR A 85 -1.51 7.19 5.22
N GLY A 86 -1.77 6.23 4.32
CA GLY A 86 -2.86 5.27 4.43
C GLY A 86 -2.82 4.49 5.75
N SER A 87 -1.62 4.11 6.22
CA SER A 87 -1.45 3.42 7.49
C SER A 87 -1.79 4.29 8.70
N ILE A 88 -1.50 5.59 8.66
CA ILE A 88 -1.89 6.55 9.71
C ILE A 88 -3.42 6.64 9.78
N TRP A 89 -4.07 6.82 8.62
CA TRP A 89 -5.54 6.87 8.54
C TRP A 89 -6.19 5.56 8.98
N PHE A 90 -5.63 4.42 8.58
CA PHE A 90 -6.07 3.10 9.04
C PHE A 90 -6.00 2.98 10.56
N PHE A 91 -4.90 3.42 11.16
CA PHE A 91 -4.72 3.41 12.62
C PHE A 91 -5.77 4.26 13.35
N LEU A 92 -6.19 5.38 12.77
CA LEU A 92 -7.28 6.19 13.31
C LEU A 92 -8.65 5.52 13.15
N LEU A 93 -8.90 4.88 12.00
CA LEU A 93 -10.14 4.16 11.71
C LEU A 93 -10.38 2.99 12.66
N ILE A 94 -9.35 2.19 12.94
CA ILE A 94 -9.45 1.05 13.84
C ILE A 94 -9.74 1.47 15.30
N GLY A 95 -9.40 2.70 15.68
CA GLY A 95 -9.73 3.26 17.00
C GLY A 95 -11.18 3.78 17.12
N GLN A 96 -11.90 3.89 16.00
CA GLN A 96 -13.25 4.46 15.92
C GLN A 96 -14.30 3.46 15.42
N ALA A 97 -13.89 2.48 14.62
CA ALA A 97 -14.72 1.43 14.05
C ALA A 97 -14.29 0.05 14.56
N GLU A 98 -15.22 -0.91 14.59
CA GLU A 98 -14.91 -2.24 15.09
C GLU A 98 -13.84 -2.95 14.23
N LEU A 99 -12.77 -3.38 14.90
CA LEU A 99 -11.59 -4.01 14.29
C LEU A 99 -11.94 -5.19 13.38
N SER A 100 -12.89 -6.01 13.81
CA SER A 100 -13.33 -7.23 13.13
C SER A 100 -13.94 -6.98 11.75
N LEU A 101 -14.50 -5.79 11.51
CA LEU A 101 -15.11 -5.43 10.23
C LEU A 101 -14.18 -4.55 9.39
N THR A 102 -13.47 -3.63 10.02
CA THR A 102 -12.59 -2.67 9.34
C THR A 102 -11.45 -3.37 8.60
N VAL A 103 -10.81 -4.35 9.23
CA VAL A 103 -9.64 -5.04 8.67
C VAL A 103 -10.00 -5.81 7.38
N PRO A 104 -11.04 -6.68 7.35
CA PRO A 104 -11.42 -7.37 6.11
C PRO A 104 -11.83 -6.43 4.98
N ILE A 105 -12.57 -5.36 5.29
CA ILE A 105 -13.05 -4.37 4.30
C ILE A 105 -11.87 -3.67 3.62
N VAL A 106 -10.98 -3.07 4.42
CA VAL A 106 -9.84 -2.31 3.90
C VAL A 106 -8.90 -3.22 3.11
N ASN A 107 -8.64 -4.44 3.59
CA ASN A 107 -7.77 -5.38 2.88
C ASN A 107 -8.31 -5.78 1.51
N THR A 108 -9.61 -6.02 1.39
CA THR A 108 -10.20 -6.34 0.09
C THR A 108 -10.23 -5.13 -0.84
N LEU A 109 -10.55 -3.95 -0.32
CA LEU A 109 -10.45 -2.71 -1.11
C LEU A 109 -9.02 -2.50 -1.61
N ALA A 110 -8.01 -2.71 -0.75
CA ALA A 110 -6.61 -2.64 -1.13
C ALA A 110 -6.27 -3.66 -2.23
N PHE A 111 -6.77 -4.90 -2.14
CA PHE A 111 -6.59 -5.87 -3.21
C PHE A 111 -7.23 -5.42 -4.53
N LEU A 112 -8.48 -4.96 -4.51
CA LEU A 112 -9.17 -4.45 -5.69
C LEU A 112 -8.42 -3.29 -6.33
N PHE A 113 -8.00 -2.32 -5.53
CA PHE A 113 -7.20 -1.19 -6.01
C PHE A 113 -5.81 -1.60 -6.50
N THR A 114 -5.22 -2.66 -5.95
CA THR A 114 -3.96 -3.22 -6.47
C THR A 114 -4.17 -3.80 -7.87
N VAL A 115 -5.25 -4.55 -8.10
CA VAL A 115 -5.58 -5.10 -9.42
C VAL A 115 -5.86 -3.98 -10.42
N LEU A 116 -6.62 -2.96 -10.01
CA LEU A 116 -6.88 -1.78 -10.84
C LEU A 116 -5.59 -1.00 -11.17
N GLY A 117 -4.69 -0.85 -10.19
CA GLY A 117 -3.39 -0.22 -10.39
C GLY A 117 -2.49 -1.06 -11.28
N ASP A 118 -2.49 -2.39 -11.16
CA ASP A 118 -1.74 -3.30 -12.04
C ASP A 118 -2.23 -3.20 -13.49
N TRP A 119 -3.55 -3.11 -13.69
CA TRP A 119 -4.14 -2.87 -15.00
C TRP A 119 -3.76 -1.48 -15.54
N TYR A 120 -3.81 -0.43 -14.71
CA TYR A 120 -3.52 0.95 -15.10
C TYR A 120 -2.03 1.21 -15.39
N VAL A 121 -1.14 0.70 -14.55
CA VAL A 121 0.31 0.98 -14.57
C VAL A 121 1.05 0.04 -15.51
N ASP A 122 0.74 -1.25 -15.44
CA ASP A 122 1.46 -2.29 -16.17
C ASP A 122 0.65 -2.82 -17.37
N GLY A 123 -0.57 -2.33 -17.60
CA GLY A 123 -1.42 -2.77 -18.71
C GLY A 123 -1.87 -4.23 -18.58
N LYS A 124 -1.79 -4.81 -17.38
CA LYS A 124 -2.08 -6.25 -17.18
C LYS A 124 -3.55 -6.53 -17.40
N VAL A 125 -3.86 -7.42 -18.33
CA VAL A 125 -5.24 -7.87 -18.58
C VAL A 125 -5.75 -8.63 -17.36
N ILE A 126 -6.94 -8.25 -16.87
CA ILE A 126 -7.59 -8.94 -15.77
C ILE A 126 -8.03 -10.32 -16.26
N SER A 127 -7.41 -11.37 -15.71
CA SER A 127 -7.76 -12.74 -16.05
C SER A 127 -9.15 -13.11 -15.53
N LYS A 128 -9.80 -14.11 -16.14
CA LYS A 128 -11.10 -14.63 -15.68
C LYS A 128 -11.01 -15.14 -14.24
N ASP A 129 -9.91 -15.78 -13.87
CA ASP A 129 -9.68 -16.30 -12.52
C ASP A 129 -9.55 -15.16 -11.50
N THR A 130 -8.86 -14.07 -11.87
CA THR A 130 -8.77 -12.86 -11.03
C THR A 130 -10.14 -12.23 -10.85
N ALA A 131 -10.95 -12.15 -11.91
CA ALA A 131 -12.32 -11.61 -11.84
C ALA A 131 -13.23 -12.44 -10.93
N VAL A 132 -13.15 -13.78 -11.01
CA VAL A 132 -13.87 -14.68 -10.10
C VAL A 132 -13.40 -14.48 -8.66
N GLY A 133 -12.08 -14.40 -8.44
CA GLY A 133 -11.51 -14.11 -7.12
C GLY A 133 -12.03 -12.79 -6.53
N MET A 134 -12.06 -11.72 -7.32
CA MET A 134 -12.61 -10.42 -6.89
C MET A 134 -14.10 -10.52 -6.52
N ALA A 135 -14.89 -11.24 -7.32
CA ALA A 135 -16.31 -11.46 -7.03
C ALA A 135 -16.50 -12.22 -5.70
N LEU A 136 -15.73 -13.30 -5.48
CA LEU A 136 -15.77 -14.07 -4.23
C LEU A 136 -15.38 -13.22 -3.01
N MET A 137 -14.35 -12.37 -3.13
CA MET A 137 -13.95 -11.46 -2.04
C MET A 137 -15.04 -10.43 -1.72
N LEU A 138 -15.67 -9.85 -2.74
CA LEU A 138 -16.79 -8.90 -2.57
C LEU A 138 -17.98 -9.56 -1.89
N VAL A 139 -18.32 -10.79 -2.28
CA VAL A 139 -19.37 -11.58 -1.62
C VAL A 139 -19.00 -11.87 -0.16
N GLY A 140 -17.76 -12.28 0.11
CA GLY A 140 -17.27 -12.52 1.47
C GLY A 140 -17.41 -11.31 2.38
N ILE A 141 -17.03 -10.11 1.92
CA ILE A 141 -17.26 -8.87 2.66
C ILE A 141 -18.73 -8.59 2.86
N GLY A 142 -19.55 -8.76 1.81
CA GLY A 142 -20.99 -8.56 1.91
C GLY A 142 -21.60 -9.41 3.02
N LEU A 143 -21.15 -10.67 3.15
CA LEU A 143 -21.53 -11.56 4.24
C LEU A 143 -21.00 -11.09 5.60
N CYS A 144 -19.75 -10.62 5.70
CA CYS A 144 -19.21 -10.06 6.95
C CYS A 144 -20.01 -8.83 7.43
N VAL A 145 -20.40 -7.95 6.51
CA VAL A 145 -21.23 -6.78 6.82
C VAL A 145 -22.65 -7.21 7.22
N GLN A 146 -23.23 -8.18 6.52
CA GLN A 146 -24.58 -8.68 6.81
C GLN A 146 -24.66 -9.44 8.13
N SER A 147 -23.65 -10.23 8.49
CA SER A 147 -23.60 -10.97 9.76
C SER A 147 -23.54 -10.05 10.99
N LYS A 148 -23.15 -8.79 10.77
CA LYS A 148 -22.92 -7.80 11.82
C LYS A 148 -24.05 -6.77 11.94
N ARG A 149 -24.99 -6.77 10.99
CA ARG A 149 -26.30 -6.15 11.13
C ARG A 149 -27.18 -7.02 12.01
#